data_AF-A0A6J1Q128-F1
#
_entry.id   AF-A0A6J1Q128-F1
#
_cell.length_a   1.000
_cell.length_b   1.000
_cell.length_c   1.000
_cell.angle_alpha   90.00
_cell.angle_beta   90.00
_cell.angle_gamma   90.00
#
_symmetry.space_group_name_H-M   'P 1'
#
loop_
_entity.id
_entity.type
_entity.pdbx_description
1 polymer ?
#
loop_
_entity_poly.entity_id
_entity_poly.type
_entity_poly.pdbx_seq_one_letter_code
_entity_poly.pdbx_strand_id
1 'polypeptide(L)'
;MSNIIVRVQSPEGTKRIEVLPSDTISRLYEKVYEAFDLNSFGFNLCKQRSQKEPLTSTRSRTVSGIGLSHGDILYLVPANGTQLWSAPSTSSASNNTSTESGPMDAANGITTRSSSMPRSLSSVVENDIDEQLWKLDGKIQRKRDEKLCRHGARGCCVHCSPLEPFDEIYLKEQNIKHLSFHSYLRKLTAGVDRGKFIQLDDISCRIKTGCKDHPPWPRGICSKCQPNSITLNRQTYRHVDNVMFENASLVERFLNYWRSTGHQRIGYLYGKYEVHSDVPLGIRAVVAAIYEPPQESTKDTIRLLPDEKEALVEELGRTLNLRRVGWIFTDLIADDIKKGTVKHVRNIESHFLSAQECIMAGYFQNRYPNPCRFSPNGYFGSKFVTVCVT
;
A
#
# COMPACT_ATOMS: atom_id res chain seq x y z
N MET A 1 -56.45 6.93 -13.87
CA MET A 1 -55.48 6.25 -14.76
C MET A 1 -54.43 5.62 -13.85
N SER A 2 -54.25 4.30 -13.93
CA SER A 2 -53.34 3.57 -13.03
C SER A 2 -51.87 3.86 -13.39
N ASN A 3 -51.02 4.07 -12.38
CA ASN A 3 -49.57 4.22 -12.58
C ASN A 3 -48.98 2.96 -13.21
N ILE A 4 -48.03 3.16 -14.13
CA ILE A 4 -47.24 2.10 -14.77
C ILE A 4 -45.85 2.13 -14.13
N ILE A 5 -45.30 0.95 -13.81
CA ILE A 5 -43.93 0.83 -13.31
C ILE A 5 -43.05 0.33 -14.45
N VAL A 6 -42.01 1.10 -14.79
CA VAL A 6 -40.98 0.72 -15.76
C VAL A 6 -39.69 0.43 -15.01
N ARG A 7 -39.02 -0.67 -15.33
CA ARG A 7 -37.74 -1.05 -14.74
C ARG A 7 -36.63 -0.52 -15.62
N VAL A 8 -35.73 0.28 -15.06
CA VAL A 8 -34.57 0.81 -15.80
C VAL A 8 -33.32 0.13 -15.27
N GLN A 9 -32.59 -0.57 -16.15
CA GLN A 9 -31.36 -1.27 -15.84
C GLN A 9 -30.16 -0.44 -16.30
N SER A 10 -29.23 -0.21 -15.38
CA SER A 10 -27.96 0.48 -15.59
C SER A 10 -26.79 -0.40 -15.10
N PRO A 11 -25.52 -0.04 -15.40
CA PRO A 11 -24.34 -0.67 -14.81
C PRO A 11 -24.30 -0.64 -13.27
N GLU A 12 -24.95 0.33 -12.62
CA GLU A 12 -25.00 0.45 -11.15
C GLU A 12 -26.17 -0.34 -10.52
N GLY A 13 -27.07 -0.90 -11.34
CA GLY A 13 -28.23 -1.67 -10.87
C GLY A 13 -29.53 -1.32 -11.59
N THR A 14 -30.62 -1.93 -11.13
CA THR A 14 -31.96 -1.74 -11.72
C THR A 14 -32.86 -0.97 -10.76
N LYS A 15 -33.42 0.16 -11.20
CA LYS A 15 -34.39 0.96 -10.42
C LYS A 15 -35.78 0.88 -11.05
N ARG A 16 -36.82 0.95 -10.22
CA ARG A 16 -38.23 0.96 -10.65
C ARG A 16 -38.70 2.41 -10.68
N ILE A 17 -39.22 2.85 -11.83
CA ILE A 17 -39.66 4.23 -12.04
C ILE A 17 -41.16 4.23 -12.32
N GLU A 18 -41.89 5.03 -11.54
CA GLU A 18 -43.33 5.21 -11.71
C GLU A 18 -43.63 6.29 -12.76
N VAL A 19 -44.39 5.90 -13.78
CA VAL A 19 -44.79 6.78 -14.88
C VAL A 19 -46.28 6.69 -15.14
N LEU A 20 -46.88 7.82 -15.55
CA LEU A 20 -48.25 7.84 -16.02
C LEU A 20 -48.29 7.47 -17.51
N PRO A 21 -49.32 6.74 -17.99
CA PRO A 21 -49.46 6.43 -19.42
C PRO A 21 -49.49 7.67 -20.33
N SER A 22 -49.92 8.82 -19.78
CA SER A 22 -49.99 10.13 -20.42
C SER A 22 -48.70 10.95 -20.32
N ASP A 23 -47.70 10.51 -19.55
CA ASP A 23 -46.40 11.19 -19.47
C ASP A 23 -45.71 11.17 -20.86
N THR A 24 -45.02 12.24 -21.20
CA THR A 24 -44.18 12.31 -22.41
C THR A 24 -42.86 11.57 -22.19
N ILE A 25 -42.19 11.17 -23.28
CA ILE A 25 -40.88 10.53 -23.19
C ILE A 25 -39.87 11.46 -22.51
N SER A 26 -39.92 12.77 -22.77
CA SER A 26 -39.03 13.73 -22.11
C SER A 26 -39.14 13.69 -20.59
N ARG A 27 -40.36 13.52 -20.05
CA ARG A 27 -40.60 13.40 -18.61
C ARG A 27 -40.11 12.06 -18.05
N LEU A 28 -40.13 10.99 -18.86
CA LEU A 28 -39.50 9.71 -18.50
C LEU A 28 -37.97 9.87 -18.38
N TYR A 29 -37.33 10.64 -19.27
CA TYR A 29 -35.90 10.94 -19.18
C TYR A 29 -35.56 11.75 -17.92
N GLU A 30 -36.37 12.75 -17.56
CA GLU A 30 -36.20 13.51 -16.31
C GLU A 30 -36.30 12.61 -15.07
N LYS A 31 -37.33 11.75 -15.01
CA LYS A 31 -37.48 10.79 -13.90
C LYS A 31 -36.32 9.80 -13.81
N VAL A 32 -35.74 9.39 -14.94
CA VAL A 32 -34.53 8.53 -14.95
C VAL A 32 -33.31 9.29 -14.46
N TYR A 33 -33.14 10.55 -14.88
CA TYR A 33 -32.04 11.40 -14.45
C TYR A 33 -32.04 11.58 -12.93
N GLU A 34 -33.19 11.90 -12.36
CA GLU A 34 -33.37 12.03 -10.90
C GLU A 34 -33.22 10.69 -10.19
N ALA A 35 -33.83 9.62 -10.71
CA ALA A 35 -33.79 8.32 -10.05
C ALA A 35 -32.37 7.74 -9.95
N PHE A 36 -31.47 8.07 -10.87
CA PHE A 36 -30.09 7.56 -10.90
C PHE A 36 -29.03 8.58 -10.48
N ASP A 37 -29.43 9.77 -10.01
CA ASP A 37 -28.52 10.86 -9.63
C ASP A 37 -27.46 11.15 -10.71
N LEU A 38 -27.90 11.20 -11.97
CA LEU A 38 -27.00 11.35 -13.11
C LEU A 38 -26.43 12.77 -13.21
N ASN A 39 -25.20 12.90 -13.70
CA ASN A 39 -24.55 14.20 -13.90
C ASN A 39 -24.90 14.88 -15.23
N SER A 40 -25.47 14.14 -16.19
CA SER A 40 -25.83 14.67 -17.50
C SER A 40 -26.99 13.90 -18.14
N PHE A 41 -27.72 14.57 -19.03
CA PHE A 41 -28.72 13.96 -19.92
C PHE A 41 -28.10 13.20 -21.11
N GLY A 42 -26.78 12.98 -21.10
CA GLY A 42 -26.06 12.27 -22.16
C GLY A 42 -26.28 10.76 -22.11
N PHE A 43 -27.50 10.28 -21.92
CA PHE A 43 -27.84 8.85 -21.91
C PHE A 43 -28.99 8.56 -22.88
N ASN A 44 -29.09 7.31 -23.31
CA ASN A 44 -30.18 6.79 -24.14
C ASN A 44 -30.89 5.64 -23.41
N LEU A 45 -32.20 5.52 -23.64
CA LEU A 45 -33.01 4.42 -23.14
C LEU A 45 -33.34 3.46 -24.29
N CYS A 46 -33.00 2.18 -24.17
CA CYS A 46 -33.26 1.15 -25.19
C CYS A 46 -34.22 0.09 -24.66
N LYS A 47 -35.18 -0.39 -25.47
CA LYS A 47 -36.07 -1.51 -25.09
C LYS A 47 -35.39 -2.88 -25.18
N GLN A 48 -34.36 -3.02 -26.02
CA GLN A 48 -33.64 -4.27 -26.23
C GLN A 48 -32.20 -4.18 -25.74
N ARG A 49 -31.69 -5.29 -25.19
CA ARG A 49 -30.29 -5.46 -24.76
C ARG A 49 -29.29 -5.35 -25.92
N SER A 50 -29.76 -5.53 -27.16
CA SER A 50 -28.98 -5.42 -28.40
C SER A 50 -28.55 -3.98 -28.74
N GLN A 51 -29.04 -2.97 -28.02
CA GLN A 51 -28.70 -1.54 -28.19
C GLN A 51 -28.98 -0.95 -29.59
N LYS A 52 -29.73 -1.66 -30.45
CA LYS A 52 -29.91 -1.28 -31.87
C LYS A 52 -30.91 -0.15 -32.12
N GLU A 53 -31.79 0.17 -31.16
CA GLU A 53 -32.81 1.21 -31.31
C GLU A 53 -33.01 2.02 -30.01
N PRO A 54 -32.40 3.21 -29.88
CA PRO A 54 -32.62 4.10 -28.74
C PRO A 54 -33.97 4.82 -28.86
N LEU A 55 -34.68 4.95 -27.73
CA LEU A 55 -35.88 5.77 -27.62
C LEU A 55 -35.50 7.24 -27.77
N THR A 56 -35.84 7.84 -28.91
CA THR A 56 -35.60 9.26 -29.15
C THR A 56 -36.43 10.10 -28.18
N SER A 57 -35.77 10.94 -27.36
CA SER A 57 -36.47 11.88 -26.48
C SER A 57 -37.31 12.84 -27.31
N THR A 58 -38.64 12.72 -27.22
CA THR A 58 -39.59 13.56 -27.96
C THR A 58 -40.70 14.05 -27.04
N ARG A 59 -41.08 15.32 -27.17
CA ARG A 59 -42.18 15.94 -26.41
C ARG A 59 -43.57 15.63 -26.98
N SER A 60 -43.65 15.11 -28.20
CA SER A 60 -44.91 14.83 -28.92
C SER A 60 -45.47 13.43 -28.69
N ARG A 61 -44.66 12.50 -28.15
CA ARG A 61 -45.04 11.10 -27.95
C ARG A 61 -45.14 10.76 -26.47
N THR A 62 -46.19 10.02 -26.10
CA THR A 62 -46.46 9.58 -24.73
C THR A 62 -45.92 8.17 -24.48
N VAL A 63 -45.78 7.79 -23.21
CA VAL A 63 -45.36 6.45 -22.77
C VAL A 63 -46.27 5.36 -23.37
N SER A 64 -47.59 5.58 -23.39
CA SER A 64 -48.55 4.67 -24.04
C SER A 64 -48.37 4.63 -25.57
N GLY A 65 -48.05 5.76 -26.22
CA GLY A 65 -47.87 5.86 -27.68
C GLY A 65 -46.64 5.13 -28.24
N ILE A 66 -45.71 4.71 -27.39
CA ILE A 66 -44.55 3.87 -27.75
C ILE A 66 -44.77 2.40 -27.39
N GLY A 67 -45.89 2.06 -26.77
CA GLY A 67 -46.17 0.70 -26.31
C GLY A 67 -45.24 0.27 -25.19
N LEU A 68 -45.06 1.11 -24.16
CA LEU A 68 -44.46 0.69 -22.89
C LEU A 68 -45.55 0.21 -21.95
N SER A 69 -45.40 -1.02 -21.45
CA SER A 69 -46.35 -1.69 -20.57
C SER A 69 -45.82 -1.82 -19.13
N HIS A 70 -46.71 -2.15 -18.19
CA HIS A 70 -46.31 -2.32 -16.78
C HIS A 70 -45.35 -3.50 -16.63
N GLY A 71 -44.16 -3.24 -16.10
CA GLY A 71 -43.11 -4.23 -15.90
C GLY A 71 -42.05 -4.28 -17.00
N ASP A 72 -42.17 -3.48 -18.07
CA ASP A 72 -41.17 -3.41 -19.14
C ASP A 72 -39.80 -2.99 -18.59
N ILE A 73 -38.74 -3.53 -19.23
CA ILE A 73 -37.35 -3.21 -18.89
C ILE A 73 -36.77 -2.30 -19.96
N LEU A 74 -36.19 -1.17 -19.53
CA LEU A 74 -35.39 -0.27 -20.33
C LEU A 74 -33.93 -0.36 -19.92
N TYR A 75 -33.03 -0.30 -20.89
CA TYR A 75 -31.59 -0.31 -20.68
C TYR A 75 -31.06 1.12 -20.82
N LEU A 76 -30.39 1.60 -19.78
CA LEU A 76 -29.75 2.91 -19.75
C LEU A 76 -28.32 2.79 -20.29
N VAL A 77 -28.04 3.50 -21.38
CA VAL A 77 -26.75 3.46 -22.09
C VAL A 77 -26.17 4.87 -22.21
N PRO A 78 -24.90 5.13 -21.82
CA PRO A 78 -24.25 6.41 -22.06
C PRO A 78 -24.17 6.74 -23.56
N ALA A 79 -24.54 7.96 -23.93
CA ALA A 79 -24.39 8.47 -25.29
C ALA A 79 -22.95 8.95 -25.51
N ASN A 80 -22.27 8.45 -26.54
CA ASN A 80 -20.95 8.94 -26.97
C ASN A 80 -19.86 8.96 -25.87
N GLY A 81 -19.91 8.01 -24.92
CA GLY A 81 -18.86 7.88 -23.89
C GLY A 81 -18.92 8.92 -22.77
N THR A 82 -20.04 9.63 -22.61
CA THR A 82 -20.30 10.49 -21.45
C THR A 82 -20.17 9.72 -20.14
N GLN A 83 -19.47 10.30 -19.17
CA GLN A 83 -19.50 9.81 -17.79
C GLN A 83 -20.82 10.24 -17.16
N LEU A 84 -21.69 9.27 -16.89
CA LEU A 84 -23.00 9.50 -16.30
C LEU A 84 -22.96 9.67 -14.78
N TRP A 85 -21.90 9.14 -14.14
CA TRP A 85 -21.70 9.15 -12.69
C TRP A 85 -20.34 9.78 -12.34
N SER A 86 -20.28 10.40 -11.16
CA SER A 86 -19.05 10.99 -10.62
C SER A 86 -18.07 9.89 -10.20
N ALA A 87 -16.94 9.77 -10.90
CA ALA A 87 -15.83 8.93 -10.43
C ALA A 87 -14.94 9.74 -9.45
N PRO A 88 -14.54 9.18 -8.29
CA PRO A 88 -13.48 9.78 -7.48
C PRO A 88 -12.18 9.74 -8.28
N SER A 89 -11.69 10.93 -8.67
CA SER A 89 -10.51 11.09 -9.52
C SER A 89 -9.24 10.81 -8.74
N THR A 90 -8.48 9.79 -9.15
CA THR A 90 -7.06 9.62 -8.79
C THR A 90 -6.30 9.31 -10.07
N SER A 91 -5.87 10.33 -10.82
CA SER A 91 -4.83 10.24 -11.86
C SER A 91 -4.54 11.61 -12.49
N SER A 92 -3.43 12.24 -12.11
CA SER A 92 -2.67 13.12 -12.98
C SER A 92 -1.35 12.43 -13.31
N ALA A 93 -1.33 11.70 -14.42
CA ALA A 93 -0.11 11.18 -15.02
C ALA A 93 -0.08 11.62 -16.48
N SER A 94 0.85 12.52 -16.76
CA SER A 94 1.13 13.13 -18.06
C SER A 94 1.66 12.08 -19.03
N ASN A 95 0.95 11.85 -20.13
CA ASN A 95 1.44 11.06 -21.27
C ASN A 95 2.27 11.98 -22.17
N ASN A 96 3.57 11.73 -22.28
CA ASN A 96 4.35 12.15 -23.45
C ASN A 96 4.55 10.93 -24.34
N THR A 97 3.85 10.93 -25.46
CA THR A 97 4.00 10.00 -26.57
C THR A 97 4.93 10.65 -27.60
N SER A 98 6.06 10.03 -27.90
CA SER A 98 6.81 10.30 -29.12
C SER A 98 7.01 8.98 -29.87
N THR A 99 6.26 8.90 -30.96
CA THR A 99 6.36 7.97 -32.09
C THR A 99 7.75 7.98 -32.72
N GLU A 100 8.31 6.80 -32.99
CA GLU A 100 9.14 6.60 -34.17
C GLU A 100 9.05 5.15 -34.67
N SER A 101 8.96 5.03 -35.98
CA SER A 101 8.54 3.88 -36.76
C SER A 101 9.75 3.06 -37.20
N GLY A 102 9.76 1.74 -36.95
CA GLY A 102 10.71 0.80 -37.55
C GLY A 102 10.04 -0.07 -38.62
N PRO A 103 10.69 -0.39 -39.76
CA PRO A 103 10.10 -1.23 -40.78
C PRO A 103 10.10 -2.72 -40.39
N MET A 104 9.15 -3.43 -40.97
CA MET A 104 8.94 -4.86 -40.89
C MET A 104 10.09 -5.66 -41.50
N ASP A 105 10.40 -6.82 -40.93
CA ASP A 105 10.85 -7.97 -41.71
C ASP A 105 10.22 -9.26 -41.16
N ALA A 106 9.77 -10.09 -42.10
CA ALA A 106 9.03 -11.32 -41.88
C ALA A 106 9.87 -12.56 -42.25
N ALA A 107 9.52 -13.68 -41.61
CA ALA A 107 9.96 -15.06 -41.86
C ALA A 107 11.42 -15.39 -41.46
N ASN A 108 11.75 -16.51 -40.81
CA ASN A 108 11.21 -17.86 -40.94
C ASN A 108 11.34 -18.65 -39.62
N GLY A 109 10.42 -19.59 -39.38
CA GLY A 109 10.43 -20.47 -38.21
C GLY A 109 11.47 -21.58 -38.24
N ILE A 110 11.82 -22.10 -37.06
CA ILE A 110 12.05 -23.53 -36.77
C ILE A 110 11.79 -23.76 -35.28
N THR A 111 11.01 -24.81 -35.04
CA THR A 111 10.59 -25.34 -33.76
C THR A 111 11.75 -25.94 -32.96
N THR A 112 11.69 -25.75 -31.63
CA THR A 112 11.89 -26.74 -30.56
C THR A 112 12.79 -26.27 -29.41
N ARG A 113 12.36 -26.71 -28.22
CA ARG A 113 13.05 -26.78 -26.92
C ARG A 113 12.99 -25.51 -26.06
N SER A 114 11.95 -25.54 -25.23
CA SER A 114 11.93 -25.08 -23.85
C SER A 114 13.29 -25.24 -23.15
N SER A 115 14.09 -24.19 -23.18
CA SER A 115 15.14 -23.94 -22.20
C SER A 115 14.59 -22.92 -21.22
N SER A 116 14.33 -23.37 -20.00
CA SER A 116 14.12 -22.54 -18.82
C SER A 116 15.34 -21.63 -18.64
N MET A 117 15.27 -20.44 -19.22
CA MET A 117 16.16 -19.34 -18.89
C MET A 117 16.08 -19.12 -17.37
N PRO A 118 17.20 -19.09 -16.63
CA PRO A 118 17.20 -18.57 -15.28
C PRO A 118 16.82 -17.10 -15.39
N ARG A 119 15.59 -16.74 -15.01
CA ARG A 119 15.15 -15.33 -14.96
C ARG A 119 16.14 -14.56 -14.10
N SER A 120 16.74 -13.53 -14.68
CA SER A 120 17.73 -12.71 -14.00
C SER A 120 17.12 -12.13 -12.73
N LEU A 121 17.77 -12.35 -11.59
CA LEU A 121 17.61 -11.49 -10.42
C LEU A 121 17.68 -10.04 -10.91
N SER A 122 16.69 -9.23 -10.56
CA SER A 122 16.63 -7.83 -10.97
C SER A 122 17.94 -7.15 -10.55
N SER A 123 18.58 -6.41 -11.45
CA SER A 123 19.85 -5.70 -11.21
C SER A 123 19.62 -4.45 -10.35
N VAL A 124 18.98 -4.64 -9.21
CA VAL A 124 18.62 -3.58 -8.27
C VAL A 124 19.81 -3.30 -7.37
N VAL A 125 20.19 -2.03 -7.28
CA VAL A 125 21.18 -1.56 -6.30
C VAL A 125 20.50 -1.50 -4.94
N GLU A 126 20.89 -2.40 -4.05
CA GLU A 126 20.39 -2.43 -2.67
C GLU A 126 21.12 -1.40 -1.81
N ASN A 127 20.59 -1.10 -0.63
CA ASN A 127 21.27 -0.18 0.28
C ASN A 127 22.55 -0.82 0.83
N ASP A 128 23.56 0.00 1.16
CA ASP A 128 24.84 -0.45 1.73
C ASP A 128 24.67 -1.41 2.92
N ILE A 129 23.69 -1.15 3.80
CA ILE A 129 23.40 -2.00 4.95
C ILE A 129 22.94 -3.41 4.53
N ASP A 130 22.16 -3.52 3.46
CA ASP A 130 21.69 -4.81 2.97
C ASP A 130 22.85 -5.60 2.36
N GLU A 131 23.72 -4.93 1.58
CA GLU A 131 24.93 -5.55 1.03
C GLU A 131 25.90 -6.03 2.12
N GLN A 132 26.02 -5.26 3.20
CA GLN A 132 26.81 -5.67 4.37
C GLN A 132 26.23 -6.91 5.02
N LEU A 133 24.92 -6.94 5.29
CA LEU A 133 24.24 -8.07 5.92
C LEU A 133 24.25 -9.32 5.05
N TRP A 134 24.26 -9.19 3.72
CA TRP A 134 24.40 -10.33 2.81
C TRP A 134 25.71 -11.09 2.95
N LYS A 135 26.79 -10.39 3.33
CA LYS A 135 28.11 -10.98 3.55
C LYS A 135 28.21 -11.73 4.89
N LEU A 136 27.27 -11.51 5.80
CA LEU A 136 27.23 -12.17 7.10
C LEU A 136 26.39 -13.45 7.04
N ASP A 137 26.85 -14.53 7.68
CA ASP A 137 26.08 -15.77 7.80
C ASP A 137 24.92 -15.64 8.80
N GLY A 138 25.09 -14.79 9.81
CA GLY A 138 24.12 -14.57 10.88
C GLY A 138 24.06 -15.70 11.90
N LYS A 139 25.02 -16.64 11.89
CA LYS A 139 24.98 -17.80 12.77
C LYS A 139 25.29 -17.40 14.21
N ILE A 140 24.48 -17.92 15.12
CA ILE A 140 24.59 -17.62 16.54
C ILE A 140 25.55 -18.63 17.18
N GLN A 141 26.70 -18.15 17.65
CA GLN A 141 27.71 -18.99 18.27
C GLN A 141 27.25 -19.45 19.66
N ARG A 142 27.19 -20.77 19.88
CA ARG A 142 26.90 -21.34 21.20
C ARG A 142 28.17 -21.64 21.95
N LYS A 143 28.13 -21.44 23.27
CA LYS A 143 29.17 -21.95 24.17
C LYS A 143 29.03 -23.47 24.30
N ARG A 144 30.14 -24.13 24.61
CA ARG A 144 30.15 -25.57 24.91
C ARG A 144 29.31 -25.83 26.16
N ASP A 145 28.39 -26.79 26.08
CA ASP A 145 27.64 -27.28 27.23
C ASP A 145 28.49 -28.27 28.01
N GLU A 146 28.83 -27.95 29.27
CA GLU A 146 29.70 -28.79 30.09
C GLU A 146 29.10 -30.18 30.41
N LYS A 147 27.76 -30.31 30.40
CA LYS A 147 27.07 -31.55 30.75
C LYS A 147 26.77 -32.42 29.53
N LEU A 148 26.47 -31.79 28.40
CA LEU A 148 26.01 -32.50 27.19
C LEU A 148 27.13 -32.68 26.13
N CYS A 149 28.16 -31.83 26.11
CA CYS A 149 29.24 -31.93 25.12
C CYS A 149 30.32 -32.95 25.52
N ARG A 150 30.26 -34.14 24.94
CA ARG A 150 31.27 -35.21 25.07
C ARG A 150 32.36 -35.16 23.99
N HIS A 151 32.98 -34.01 23.81
CA HIS A 151 34.10 -33.83 22.87
C HIS A 151 35.17 -32.89 23.44
N GLY A 152 36.38 -32.95 22.88
CA GLY A 152 37.47 -32.05 23.23
C GLY A 152 37.23 -30.60 22.82
N ALA A 153 38.16 -29.70 23.14
CA ALA A 153 38.01 -28.25 22.95
C ALA A 153 37.81 -27.80 21.50
N ARG A 154 38.29 -28.57 20.51
CA ARG A 154 38.11 -28.29 19.06
C ARG A 154 37.01 -29.13 18.40
N GLY A 155 36.32 -29.98 19.16
CA GLY A 155 35.18 -30.75 18.66
C GLY A 155 33.91 -29.91 18.62
N CYS A 156 32.94 -30.33 17.83
CA CYS A 156 31.63 -29.72 17.77
C CYS A 156 30.55 -30.81 17.76
N CYS A 157 29.51 -30.67 18.57
CA CYS A 157 28.33 -31.53 18.56
C CYS A 157 27.03 -30.72 18.40
N VAL A 158 25.88 -31.40 18.39
CA VAL A 158 24.55 -30.81 18.27
C VAL A 158 24.22 -29.82 19.40
N HIS A 159 24.90 -29.88 20.55
CA HIS A 159 24.67 -28.98 21.68
C HIS A 159 25.52 -27.70 21.64
N CYS A 160 26.58 -27.65 20.83
CA CYS A 160 27.45 -26.47 20.72
C CYS A 160 27.65 -25.97 19.28
N SER A 161 27.03 -26.61 18.28
CA SER A 161 27.05 -26.12 16.90
C SER A 161 26.38 -24.75 16.82
N PRO A 162 26.80 -23.85 15.91
CA PRO A 162 26.13 -22.57 15.74
C PRO A 162 24.64 -22.77 15.39
N LEU A 163 23.77 -21.94 15.96
CA LEU A 163 22.35 -21.93 15.61
C LEU A 163 22.12 -21.05 14.38
N GLU A 164 21.07 -21.37 13.64
CA GLU A 164 20.63 -20.54 12.53
C GLU A 164 20.00 -19.23 13.04
N PRO A 165 20.11 -18.11 12.29
CA PRO A 165 19.60 -16.80 12.72
C PRO A 165 18.09 -16.75 12.97
N PHE A 166 17.35 -17.75 12.49
CA PHE A 166 15.90 -17.88 12.60
C PHE A 166 15.45 -18.97 13.58
N ASP A 167 16.33 -19.42 14.48
CA ASP A 167 16.01 -20.40 15.51
C ASP A 167 14.97 -19.88 16.51
N GLU A 168 13.82 -20.55 16.58
CA GLU A 168 12.65 -20.08 17.35
C GLU A 168 12.86 -20.16 18.87
N ILE A 169 13.68 -21.11 19.34
CA ILE A 169 13.98 -21.29 20.77
C ILE A 169 14.85 -20.13 21.24
N TYR A 170 15.92 -19.84 20.51
CA TYR A 170 16.82 -18.73 20.80
C TYR A 170 16.07 -17.39 20.83
N LEU A 171 15.24 -17.12 19.82
CA LEU A 171 14.50 -15.85 19.73
C LEU A 171 13.53 -15.69 20.92
N LYS A 172 12.89 -16.78 21.35
CA LYS A 172 12.01 -16.76 22.52
C LYS A 172 12.78 -16.50 23.81
N GLU A 173 13.93 -17.14 24.00
CA GLU A 173 14.80 -16.95 25.17
C GLU A 173 15.33 -15.50 25.26
N GLN A 174 15.66 -14.89 24.12
CA GLN A 174 16.12 -13.50 24.04
C GLN A 174 14.98 -12.46 23.97
N ASN A 175 13.71 -12.87 24.15
CA ASN A 175 12.52 -12.00 24.04
C ASN A 175 12.39 -11.26 22.69
N ILE A 176 12.92 -11.84 21.61
CA ILE A 176 12.84 -11.30 20.26
C ILE A 176 11.51 -11.71 19.63
N LYS A 177 10.59 -10.75 19.50
CA LYS A 177 9.20 -10.98 19.06
C LYS A 177 9.04 -11.26 17.55
N HIS A 178 9.98 -10.80 16.72
CA HIS A 178 9.93 -10.91 15.26
C HIS A 178 11.33 -11.17 14.71
N LEU A 179 11.41 -11.93 13.62
CA LEU A 179 12.66 -12.07 12.86
C LEU A 179 13.06 -10.72 12.28
N SER A 180 14.37 -10.45 12.22
CA SER A 180 14.86 -9.42 11.29
C SER A 180 14.54 -9.85 9.86
N PHE A 181 14.35 -8.89 8.98
CA PHE A 181 14.04 -9.20 7.58
C PHE A 181 15.11 -10.10 6.94
N HIS A 182 16.40 -9.84 7.21
CA HIS A 182 17.50 -10.66 6.69
C HIS A 182 17.48 -12.09 7.25
N SER A 183 17.15 -12.29 8.53
CA SER A 183 16.95 -13.63 9.10
C SER A 183 15.77 -14.36 8.47
N TYR A 184 14.69 -13.65 8.16
CA TYR A 184 13.56 -14.18 7.40
C TYR A 184 13.96 -14.60 5.98
N LEU A 185 14.77 -13.79 5.28
CA LEU A 185 15.33 -14.18 3.98
C LEU A 185 16.22 -15.41 4.09
N ARG A 186 17.08 -15.49 5.12
CA ARG A 186 17.88 -16.69 5.40
C ARG A 186 16.99 -17.93 5.56
N LYS A 187 15.90 -17.83 6.34
CA LYS A 187 14.92 -18.92 6.51
C LYS A 187 14.34 -19.40 5.17
N LEU A 188 13.99 -18.48 4.28
CA LEU A 188 13.47 -18.83 2.94
C LEU A 188 14.56 -19.45 2.03
N THR A 189 15.81 -18.99 2.15
CA THR A 189 16.94 -19.45 1.31
C THR A 189 17.64 -20.71 1.81
N ALA A 190 17.37 -21.16 3.04
CA ALA A 190 18.08 -22.28 3.68
C ALA A 190 17.84 -23.66 3.04
N GLY A 191 16.86 -23.78 2.12
CA GLY A 191 16.55 -25.02 1.42
C GLY A 191 17.56 -25.42 0.33
N VAL A 192 17.34 -26.60 -0.27
CA VAL A 192 18.21 -27.19 -1.31
C VAL A 192 18.40 -26.26 -2.51
N ASP A 193 17.36 -25.49 -2.84
CA ASP A 193 17.36 -24.56 -3.98
C ASP A 193 18.15 -23.26 -3.74
N ARG A 194 18.67 -23.04 -2.52
CA ARG A 194 19.43 -21.83 -2.13
C ARG A 194 18.77 -20.51 -2.55
N GLY A 195 17.44 -20.48 -2.52
CA GLY A 195 16.65 -19.31 -2.89
C GLY A 195 16.43 -19.08 -4.39
N LYS A 196 16.77 -20.03 -5.26
CA LYS A 196 16.57 -19.91 -6.72
C LYS A 196 15.13 -19.63 -7.14
N PHE A 197 14.15 -20.04 -6.33
CA PHE A 197 12.72 -19.87 -6.60
C PHE A 197 12.04 -18.88 -5.65
N ILE A 198 12.78 -18.15 -4.82
CA ILE A 198 12.18 -17.14 -3.95
C ILE A 198 11.74 -15.96 -4.79
N GLN A 199 10.46 -15.65 -4.69
CA GLN A 199 9.88 -14.41 -5.20
C GLN A 199 9.10 -13.76 -4.05
N LEU A 200 9.57 -12.61 -3.61
CA LEU A 200 8.88 -11.78 -2.63
C LEU A 200 7.94 -10.85 -3.38
N ASP A 201 6.69 -11.27 -3.50
CA ASP A 201 5.65 -10.48 -4.14
C ASP A 201 4.97 -9.56 -3.13
N ASP A 202 4.93 -8.27 -3.44
CA ASP A 202 4.08 -7.34 -2.71
C ASP A 202 2.60 -7.69 -2.95
N ILE A 203 1.82 -7.68 -1.87
CA ILE A 203 0.38 -7.90 -1.96
C ILE A 203 -0.25 -6.73 -2.72
N SER A 204 -0.68 -6.99 -3.96
CA SER A 204 -1.41 -6.01 -4.76
C SER A 204 -2.91 -6.27 -4.69
N CYS A 205 -3.62 -5.34 -4.06
CA CYS A 205 -5.09 -5.32 -4.03
C CYS A 205 -5.69 -4.58 -5.24
N ARG A 206 -4.86 -4.20 -6.23
CA ARG A 206 -5.30 -3.51 -7.44
C ARG A 206 -5.82 -4.52 -8.45
N ILE A 207 -6.80 -4.11 -9.24
CA ILE A 207 -7.26 -4.90 -10.38
C ILE A 207 -6.09 -5.04 -11.37
N LYS A 208 -5.80 -6.27 -11.79
CA LYS A 208 -4.74 -6.53 -12.76
C LYS A 208 -5.13 -5.90 -14.11
N THR A 209 -4.24 -5.09 -14.65
CA THR A 209 -4.42 -4.46 -15.97
C THR A 209 -4.06 -5.44 -17.09
N GLY A 210 -4.59 -5.21 -18.29
CA GLY A 210 -4.24 -6.01 -19.48
C GLY A 210 -4.98 -7.34 -19.66
N CYS A 211 -6.12 -7.53 -18.99
CA CYS A 211 -6.97 -8.69 -19.27
C CYS A 211 -7.59 -8.58 -20.68
N LYS A 212 -7.46 -9.64 -21.48
CA LYS A 212 -7.97 -9.71 -22.86
C LYS A 212 -9.42 -10.20 -22.96
N ASP A 213 -9.97 -10.74 -21.86
CA ASP A 213 -11.28 -11.41 -21.85
C ASP A 213 -12.45 -10.44 -21.64
N HIS A 214 -12.17 -9.16 -21.36
CA HIS A 214 -13.20 -8.13 -21.15
C HIS A 214 -12.64 -6.73 -21.48
N PRO A 215 -13.53 -5.73 -21.70
CA PRO A 215 -13.11 -4.34 -21.83
C PRO A 215 -12.32 -3.86 -20.58
N PRO A 216 -11.39 -2.92 -20.72
CA PRO A 216 -10.61 -2.43 -19.59
C PRO A 216 -11.51 -1.85 -18.49
N TRP A 217 -11.10 -2.04 -17.24
CA TRP A 217 -11.73 -1.43 -16.07
C TRP A 217 -11.92 0.08 -16.29
N PRO A 218 -13.08 0.68 -15.99
CA PRO A 218 -14.21 0.14 -15.22
C PRO A 218 -15.30 -0.58 -16.02
N ARG A 219 -15.13 -0.79 -17.33
CA ARG A 219 -16.18 -1.33 -18.21
C ARG A 219 -16.34 -2.85 -18.16
N GLY A 220 -15.42 -3.56 -17.51
CA GLY A 220 -15.48 -5.01 -17.34
C GLY A 220 -14.46 -5.50 -16.32
N ILE A 221 -14.79 -6.61 -15.66
CA ILE A 221 -13.92 -7.34 -14.72
C ILE A 221 -14.22 -8.84 -14.83
N CYS A 222 -13.21 -9.68 -14.61
CA CYS A 222 -13.36 -11.13 -14.53
C CYS A 222 -12.61 -11.68 -13.31
N SER A 223 -12.87 -12.93 -12.94
CA SER A 223 -12.20 -13.58 -11.81
C SER A 223 -10.68 -13.73 -11.98
N LYS A 224 -10.15 -13.61 -13.20
CA LYS A 224 -8.69 -13.67 -13.46
C LYS A 224 -7.97 -12.35 -13.14
N CYS A 225 -8.66 -11.22 -13.30
CA CYS A 225 -8.08 -9.89 -13.07
C CYS A 225 -8.49 -9.27 -11.74
N GLN A 226 -9.59 -9.77 -11.15
CA GLN A 226 -10.00 -9.43 -9.80
C GLN A 226 -8.88 -9.82 -8.81
N PRO A 227 -8.53 -8.94 -7.85
CA PRO A 227 -7.59 -9.29 -6.80
C PRO A 227 -8.16 -10.39 -5.92
N ASN A 228 -7.30 -11.29 -5.46
CA ASN A 228 -7.71 -12.34 -4.52
C ASN A 228 -8.17 -11.73 -3.19
N SER A 229 -9.05 -12.45 -2.50
CA SER A 229 -9.38 -12.11 -1.11
C SER A 229 -8.12 -12.14 -0.24
N ILE A 230 -8.06 -11.21 0.71
CA ILE A 230 -6.90 -11.02 1.57
C ILE A 230 -7.22 -11.56 2.95
N THR A 231 -6.34 -12.43 3.45
CA THR A 231 -6.34 -12.84 4.86
C THR A 231 -5.23 -12.10 5.58
N LEU A 232 -5.60 -11.28 6.58
CA LEU A 232 -4.64 -10.52 7.38
C LEU A 232 -4.06 -11.42 8.47
N ASN A 233 -2.87 -11.96 8.20
CA ASN A 233 -2.10 -12.73 9.18
C ASN A 233 -1.09 -11.82 9.90
N ARG A 234 -0.72 -12.20 11.12
CA ARG A 234 0.36 -11.51 11.84
C ARG A 234 1.67 -11.70 11.08
N GLN A 235 2.32 -10.58 10.75
CA GLN A 235 3.64 -10.58 10.12
C GLN A 235 4.70 -11.14 11.11
N THR A 236 5.55 -12.06 10.63
CA THR A 236 6.52 -12.79 11.46
C THR A 236 7.92 -12.17 11.46
N TYR A 237 8.13 -11.14 10.65
CA TYR A 237 9.39 -10.41 10.49
C TYR A 237 9.16 -8.91 10.47
N ARG A 238 10.23 -8.12 10.56
CA ARG A 238 10.22 -6.67 10.41
C ARG A 238 11.48 -6.17 9.70
N HIS A 239 11.38 -5.07 8.97
CA HIS A 239 12.49 -4.49 8.20
C HIS A 239 13.52 -3.75 9.05
N VAL A 240 13.11 -3.22 10.20
CA VAL A 240 13.97 -2.53 11.17
C VAL A 240 13.63 -3.04 12.57
N ASP A 241 14.65 -3.39 13.34
CA ASP A 241 14.53 -4.02 14.65
C ASP A 241 14.59 -3.03 15.80
N ASN A 242 15.28 -1.91 15.60
CA ASN A 242 15.51 -0.91 16.63
C ASN A 242 15.53 0.50 16.03
N VAL A 243 15.06 1.48 16.80
CA VAL A 243 15.23 2.90 16.52
C VAL A 243 16.05 3.49 17.66
N MET A 244 17.15 4.15 17.32
CA MET A 244 18.08 4.75 18.28
C MET A 244 18.24 6.23 17.93
N PHE A 245 18.01 7.11 18.89
CA PHE A 245 18.36 8.52 18.76
C PHE A 245 19.82 8.71 19.18
N GLU A 246 20.64 9.37 18.37
CA GLU A 246 22.05 9.61 18.70
C GLU A 246 22.21 10.43 19.98
N ASN A 247 21.28 11.34 20.23
CA ASN A 247 21.29 12.20 21.41
C ASN A 247 19.87 12.46 21.92
N ALA A 248 19.68 12.35 23.23
CA ALA A 248 18.41 12.65 23.89
C ALA A 248 17.94 14.10 23.64
N SER A 249 18.88 15.04 23.46
CA SER A 249 18.58 16.44 23.14
C SER A 249 17.78 16.63 21.85
N LEU A 250 17.87 15.70 20.89
CA LEU A 250 17.06 15.74 19.67
C LEU A 250 15.57 15.63 20.00
N VAL A 251 15.23 14.66 20.85
CA VAL A 251 13.85 14.41 21.30
C VAL A 251 13.41 15.54 22.23
N GLU A 252 14.27 15.97 23.16
CA GLU A 252 13.95 17.09 24.05
C GLU A 252 13.64 18.38 23.29
N ARG A 253 14.43 18.71 22.26
CA ARG A 253 14.19 19.88 21.40
C ARG A 253 12.85 19.77 20.66
N PHE A 254 12.53 18.58 20.15
CA PHE A 254 11.25 18.32 19.49
C PHE A 254 10.06 18.48 20.45
N LEU A 255 10.19 17.97 21.68
CA LEU A 255 9.15 18.06 22.72
C LEU A 255 8.97 19.47 23.29
N ASN A 256 9.98 20.34 23.19
CA ASN A 256 9.86 21.72 23.67
C ASN A 256 8.74 22.51 22.96
N TYR A 257 8.42 22.17 21.71
CA TYR A 257 7.26 22.77 21.03
C TYR A 257 5.95 22.46 21.76
N TRP A 258 5.74 21.19 22.12
CA TRP A 258 4.55 20.78 22.88
C TRP A 258 4.54 21.41 24.28
N ARG A 259 5.70 21.45 24.97
CA ARG A 259 5.78 22.07 26.31
C ARG A 259 5.43 23.56 26.32
N SER A 260 5.74 24.28 25.24
CA SER A 260 5.48 25.72 25.14
C SER A 260 4.08 26.05 24.61
N THR A 261 3.50 25.21 23.75
CA THR A 261 2.23 25.51 23.05
C THR A 261 1.06 24.65 23.51
N GLY A 262 1.32 23.45 24.05
CA GLY A 262 0.31 22.42 24.29
C GLY A 262 -0.25 21.78 23.02
N HIS A 263 0.32 22.07 21.84
CA HIS A 263 -0.10 21.48 20.56
C HIS A 263 0.80 20.32 20.16
N GLN A 264 0.21 19.34 19.46
CA GLN A 264 0.94 18.18 18.97
C GLN A 264 1.89 18.53 17.83
N ARG A 265 2.88 17.67 17.57
CA ARG A 265 3.91 17.95 16.58
C ARG A 265 4.28 16.71 15.78
N ILE A 266 4.64 16.91 14.51
CA ILE A 266 5.20 15.88 13.62
C ILE A 266 6.57 16.31 13.10
N GLY A 267 7.46 15.34 12.87
CA GLY A 267 8.76 15.54 12.27
C GLY A 267 9.21 14.34 11.44
N TYR A 268 10.10 14.58 10.49
CA TYR A 268 10.80 13.56 9.73
C TYR A 268 12.14 13.23 10.40
N LEU A 269 12.41 11.94 10.53
CA LEU A 269 13.63 11.41 11.13
C LEU A 269 14.69 11.28 10.05
N TYR A 270 15.79 12.02 10.19
CA TYR A 270 16.96 11.90 9.32
C TYR A 270 18.07 11.15 10.04
N GLY A 271 18.65 10.19 9.33
CA GLY A 271 19.55 9.22 9.95
C GLY A 271 20.15 8.25 8.95
N LYS A 272 20.69 7.17 9.48
CA LYS A 272 21.27 6.05 8.74
C LYS A 272 20.79 4.73 9.32
N TYR A 273 20.95 3.66 8.55
CA TYR A 273 20.69 2.31 9.04
C TYR A 273 22.02 1.62 9.29
N GLU A 274 22.13 0.97 10.44
CA GLU A 274 23.34 0.26 10.87
C GLU A 274 22.98 -1.16 11.30
N VAL A 275 23.99 -2.03 11.38
CA VAL A 275 23.82 -3.38 11.90
C VAL A 275 23.48 -3.31 13.39
N HIS A 276 22.44 -4.04 13.78
CA HIS A 276 22.06 -4.21 15.18
C HIS A 276 22.48 -5.60 15.65
N SER A 277 23.41 -5.67 16.58
CA SER A 277 24.02 -6.92 17.05
C SER A 277 23.12 -7.76 17.95
N ASP A 278 22.15 -7.15 18.64
CA ASP A 278 21.34 -7.84 19.65
C ASP A 278 20.25 -8.71 19.02
N VAL A 279 20.00 -8.51 17.72
CA VAL A 279 19.11 -9.35 16.92
C VAL A 279 19.93 -9.94 15.76
N PRO A 280 19.87 -11.26 15.51
CA PRO A 280 20.57 -11.87 14.39
C PRO A 280 20.23 -11.18 13.07
N LEU A 281 21.26 -10.71 12.35
CA LEU A 281 21.13 -9.94 11.10
C LEU A 281 20.18 -8.74 11.23
N GLY A 282 20.13 -8.12 12.41
CA GLY A 282 19.22 -7.03 12.71
C GLY A 282 19.65 -5.69 12.10
N ILE A 283 18.69 -4.80 11.92
CA ILE A 283 18.92 -3.42 11.46
C ILE A 283 18.43 -2.44 12.53
N ARG A 284 19.27 -1.46 12.88
CA ARG A 284 18.87 -0.29 13.67
C ARG A 284 18.80 0.96 12.79
N ALA A 285 17.75 1.76 12.95
CA ALA A 285 17.68 3.10 12.42
C ALA A 285 18.29 4.08 13.44
N VAL A 286 19.43 4.67 13.10
CA VAL A 286 20.12 5.66 13.93
C VAL A 286 19.73 7.05 13.48
N VAL A 287 18.98 7.75 14.32
CA VAL A 287 18.44 9.09 14.06
C VAL A 287 19.43 10.15 14.54
N ALA A 288 19.91 10.95 13.60
CA ALA A 288 20.84 12.06 13.83
C ALA A 288 20.14 13.42 13.88
N ALA A 289 18.98 13.55 13.23
CA ALA A 289 18.23 14.80 13.20
C ALA A 289 16.72 14.57 13.08
N ILE A 290 15.95 15.54 13.57
CA ILE A 290 14.50 15.64 13.36
C ILE A 290 14.26 16.92 12.59
N TYR A 291 13.69 16.80 11.40
CA TYR A 291 13.26 17.92 10.57
C TYR A 291 11.75 18.12 10.75
N GLU A 292 11.34 19.32 11.12
CA GLU A 292 9.92 19.64 11.31
C GLU A 292 9.39 20.36 10.06
N PRO A 293 8.64 19.67 9.18
CA PRO A 293 8.07 20.30 7.98
C PRO A 293 6.99 21.33 8.36
N PRO A 294 6.64 22.24 7.43
CA PRO A 294 5.47 23.11 7.58
C PRO A 294 4.22 22.31 7.96
N GLN A 295 3.58 22.70 9.05
CA GLN A 295 2.44 21.97 9.61
C GLN A 295 1.54 22.91 10.42
N GLU A 296 0.25 22.62 10.42
CA GLU A 296 -0.72 23.18 11.35
C GLU A 296 -0.99 22.16 12.46
N SER A 297 -0.77 22.61 13.69
CA SER A 297 -0.84 21.78 14.88
C SER A 297 -1.90 22.31 15.83
N THR A 298 -2.75 21.43 16.32
CA THR A 298 -3.69 21.70 17.41
C THR A 298 -3.42 20.73 18.58
N LYS A 299 -4.28 20.74 19.60
CA LYS A 299 -4.18 19.79 20.72
C LYS A 299 -4.47 18.34 20.31
N ASP A 300 -5.29 18.15 19.28
CA ASP A 300 -5.84 16.84 18.90
C ASP A 300 -5.55 16.46 17.44
N THR A 301 -5.08 17.40 16.62
CA THR A 301 -4.88 17.19 15.18
C THR A 301 -3.60 17.81 14.67
N ILE A 302 -3.03 17.19 13.65
CA ILE A 302 -1.86 17.68 12.91
C ILE A 302 -2.18 17.61 11.42
N ARG A 303 -1.94 18.69 10.70
CA ARG A 303 -2.05 18.77 9.24
C ARG A 303 -0.71 19.19 8.64
N LEU A 304 -0.10 18.30 7.87
CA LEU A 304 1.09 18.62 7.08
C LEU A 304 0.72 19.60 5.95
N LEU A 305 1.56 20.59 5.74
CA LEU A 305 1.45 21.55 4.65
C LEU A 305 2.52 21.26 3.58
N PRO A 306 2.36 21.79 2.35
CA PRO A 306 3.40 21.73 1.33
C PRO A 306 4.72 22.32 1.84
N ASP A 307 5.81 21.60 1.61
CA ASP A 307 7.15 21.98 2.04
C ASP A 307 8.00 22.46 0.85
N GLU A 308 8.13 23.77 0.71
CA GLU A 308 8.97 24.40 -0.33
C GLU A 308 10.47 24.07 -0.16
N LYS A 309 10.89 23.66 1.05
CA LYS A 309 12.29 23.37 1.37
C LYS A 309 12.61 21.88 1.31
N GLU A 310 11.65 21.02 0.99
CA GLU A 310 11.83 19.56 0.99
C GLU A 310 13.04 19.15 0.15
N ALA A 311 13.17 19.69 -1.08
CA ALA A 311 14.28 19.37 -1.98
C ALA A 311 15.65 19.80 -1.41
N LEU A 312 15.72 20.95 -0.75
CA LEU A 312 16.94 21.45 -0.11
C LEU A 312 17.34 20.56 1.08
N VAL A 313 16.37 20.13 1.87
CA VAL A 313 16.62 19.27 3.04
C VAL A 313 17.08 17.89 2.60
N GLU A 314 16.51 17.33 1.53
CA GLU A 314 16.98 16.07 0.94
C GLU A 314 18.41 16.18 0.38
N GLU A 315 18.77 17.31 -0.26
CA GLU A 315 20.15 17.58 -0.71
C GLU A 315 21.15 17.64 0.45
N LEU A 316 20.79 18.37 1.51
CA LEU A 316 21.60 18.48 2.73
C LEU A 316 21.75 17.12 3.41
N GLY A 317 20.65 16.35 3.49
CA GLY A 317 20.67 14.98 3.98
C GLY A 317 21.70 14.16 3.23
N ARG A 318 21.62 14.12 1.90
CA ARG A 318 22.55 13.36 1.06
C ARG A 318 24.01 13.78 1.24
N THR A 319 24.27 15.09 1.32
CA THR A 319 25.62 15.64 1.53
C THR A 319 26.21 15.21 2.87
N LEU A 320 25.37 15.08 3.88
CA LEU A 320 25.74 14.60 5.22
C LEU A 320 25.67 13.07 5.36
N ASN A 321 25.42 12.34 4.26
CA ASN A 321 25.18 10.91 4.24
C ASN A 321 24.04 10.47 5.20
N LEU A 322 23.02 11.32 5.32
CA LEU A 322 21.78 11.08 6.03
C LEU A 322 20.64 10.89 5.02
N ARG A 323 19.65 10.11 5.43
CA ARG A 323 18.42 9.94 4.67
C ARG A 323 17.21 9.98 5.59
N ARG A 324 16.04 10.20 5.02
CA ARG A 324 14.79 10.08 5.75
C ARG A 324 14.54 8.61 6.11
N VAL A 325 14.73 8.26 7.39
CA VAL A 325 14.60 6.89 7.90
C VAL A 325 13.23 6.60 8.50
N GLY A 326 12.44 7.65 8.78
CA GLY A 326 11.12 7.51 9.38
C GLY A 326 10.48 8.86 9.68
N TRP A 327 9.44 8.81 10.50
CA TRP A 327 8.74 9.97 11.03
C TRP A 327 8.40 9.77 12.50
N ILE A 328 8.23 10.90 13.20
CA ILE A 328 7.88 10.97 14.61
C ILE A 328 6.71 11.92 14.81
N PHE A 329 5.78 11.56 15.69
CA PHE A 329 4.70 12.45 16.10
C PHE A 329 4.41 12.34 17.59
N THR A 330 3.78 13.36 18.16
CA THR A 330 3.37 13.38 19.56
C THR A 330 1.86 13.13 19.70
N ASP A 331 1.50 12.42 20.75
CA ASP A 331 0.14 12.32 21.29
C ASP A 331 0.21 12.50 22.80
N LEU A 332 0.56 13.72 23.22
CA LEU A 332 0.83 14.04 24.61
C LEU A 332 -0.32 14.85 25.21
N ILE A 333 -0.86 14.36 26.32
CA ILE A 333 -1.90 15.04 27.10
C ILE A 333 -1.36 15.26 28.51
N ALA A 334 -1.27 16.52 28.94
CA ALA A 334 -0.78 16.85 30.27
C ALA A 334 -1.71 16.27 31.36
N ASP A 335 -1.10 15.64 32.36
CA ASP A 335 -1.79 15.15 33.55
C ASP A 335 -1.56 16.12 34.73
N ASP A 336 -0.29 16.32 35.10
CA ASP A 336 0.13 17.31 36.08
C ASP A 336 1.20 18.23 35.48
N ILE A 337 0.80 19.46 35.14
CA ILE A 337 1.65 20.48 34.54
C ILE A 337 2.83 20.83 35.46
N LYS A 338 2.66 20.76 36.79
CA LYS A 338 3.72 21.11 37.74
C LYS A 338 4.80 20.03 37.82
N LYS A 339 4.44 18.77 37.61
CA LYS A 339 5.37 17.62 37.59
C LYS A 339 5.88 17.29 36.19
N GLY A 340 5.26 17.84 35.15
CA GLY A 340 5.57 17.52 33.76
C GLY A 340 5.14 16.11 33.36
N THR A 341 4.11 15.55 34.00
CA THR A 341 3.60 14.21 33.69
C THR A 341 2.52 14.26 32.61
N VAL A 342 2.45 13.18 31.83
CA VAL A 342 1.47 12.98 30.76
C VAL A 342 0.57 11.79 31.05
N LYS A 343 -0.63 11.81 30.48
CA LYS A 343 -1.61 10.73 30.61
C LYS A 343 -1.22 9.54 29.75
N HIS A 344 -1.28 8.33 30.32
CA HIS A 344 -1.02 7.09 29.60
C HIS A 344 -2.27 6.62 28.82
N VAL A 345 -2.54 7.27 27.69
CA VAL A 345 -3.77 7.05 26.90
C VAL A 345 -3.67 5.88 25.92
N ARG A 346 -2.45 5.47 25.53
CA ARG A 346 -2.21 4.37 24.58
C ARG A 346 -1.78 3.09 25.28
N ASN A 347 -2.69 2.13 25.44
CA ASN A 347 -2.44 0.90 26.18
C ASN A 347 -3.28 -0.27 25.64
N ILE A 348 -3.23 -1.42 26.33
CA ILE A 348 -3.91 -2.66 25.93
C ILE A 348 -5.45 -2.55 25.94
N GLU A 349 -6.00 -1.64 26.76
CA GLU A 349 -7.45 -1.40 26.88
C GLU A 349 -7.95 -0.34 25.89
N SER A 350 -7.04 0.41 25.26
CA SER A 350 -7.33 1.43 24.26
C SER A 350 -6.80 1.03 22.88
N HIS A 351 -5.72 1.67 22.42
CA HIS A 351 -5.04 1.39 21.17
C HIS A 351 -3.58 1.85 21.27
N PHE A 352 -2.71 1.28 20.44
CA PHE A 352 -1.33 1.75 20.30
C PHE A 352 -1.15 2.73 19.13
N LEU A 353 -1.84 2.47 18.01
CA LEU A 353 -1.89 3.35 16.84
C LEU A 353 -3.34 3.49 16.37
N SER A 354 -3.74 4.72 16.01
CA SER A 354 -5.06 4.98 15.45
C SER A 354 -5.12 4.53 13.99
N ALA A 355 -6.34 4.31 13.46
CA ALA A 355 -6.51 3.91 12.07
C ALA A 355 -5.93 4.95 11.09
N GLN A 356 -6.07 6.25 11.40
CA GLN A 356 -5.52 7.34 10.58
C GLN A 356 -3.98 7.33 10.58
N GLU A 357 -3.36 7.08 11.74
CA GLU A 357 -1.90 6.93 11.84
C GLU A 357 -1.39 5.72 11.06
N CYS A 358 -2.11 4.59 11.11
CA CYS A 358 -1.78 3.41 10.31
C CYS A 358 -1.86 3.71 8.79
N ILE A 359 -2.88 4.45 8.34
CA ILE A 359 -3.00 4.88 6.94
C ILE A 359 -1.83 5.81 6.56
N MET A 360 -1.47 6.75 7.43
CA MET A 360 -0.37 7.67 7.17
C MET A 360 0.99 6.96 7.16
N ALA A 361 1.21 6.00 8.07
CA ALA A 361 2.39 5.15 8.06
C ALA A 361 2.49 4.34 6.75
N GLY A 362 1.38 3.75 6.30
CA GLY A 362 1.31 3.04 5.01
C GLY A 362 1.59 3.95 3.82
N TYR A 363 1.06 5.18 3.82
CA TYR A 363 1.37 6.19 2.80
C TYR A 363 2.88 6.49 2.74
N PHE A 364 3.53 6.74 3.87
CA PHE A 364 4.97 7.01 3.89
C PHE A 364 5.79 5.77 3.48
N GLN A 365 5.44 4.58 3.96
CA GLN A 365 6.13 3.35 3.58
C GLN A 365 6.07 3.10 2.07
N ASN A 366 4.93 3.40 1.42
CA ASN A 366 4.80 3.33 -0.04
C ASN A 366 5.64 4.37 -0.78
N ARG A 367 5.89 5.54 -0.18
CA ARG A 367 6.76 6.59 -0.75
C ARG A 367 8.25 6.25 -0.62
N TYR A 368 8.62 5.43 0.37
CA TYR A 368 10.00 5.02 0.63
C TYR A 368 10.14 3.49 0.56
N PRO A 369 9.99 2.88 -0.64
CA PRO A 369 10.10 1.44 -0.82
C PRO A 369 11.54 0.96 -0.55
N ASN A 370 11.66 -0.26 -0.06
CA ASN A 370 12.97 -0.88 0.17
C ASN A 370 13.42 -1.67 -1.08
N PRO A 371 14.55 -1.31 -1.71
CA PRO A 371 15.13 -2.11 -2.79
C PRO A 371 15.41 -3.54 -2.35
N CYS A 372 15.03 -4.53 -3.17
CA CYS A 372 15.19 -5.93 -2.85
C CYS A 372 15.35 -6.79 -4.11
N ARG A 373 16.48 -7.51 -4.19
CA ARG A 373 16.81 -8.40 -5.33
C ARG A 373 15.87 -9.61 -5.50
N PHE A 374 15.17 -10.00 -4.44
CA PHE A 374 14.25 -11.15 -4.45
C PHE A 374 12.82 -10.77 -4.85
N SER A 375 12.54 -9.49 -5.08
CA SER A 375 11.26 -9.02 -5.59
C SER A 375 11.28 -8.91 -7.12
N PRO A 376 10.26 -9.42 -7.83
CA PRO A 376 10.15 -9.24 -9.29
C PRO A 376 10.07 -7.77 -9.71
N ASN A 377 9.51 -6.91 -8.86
CA ASN A 377 9.39 -5.47 -9.11
C ASN A 377 10.62 -4.69 -8.59
N GLY A 378 11.58 -5.38 -7.98
CA GLY A 378 12.82 -4.81 -7.44
C GLY A 378 12.70 -4.14 -6.07
N TYR A 379 11.50 -4.12 -5.47
CA TYR A 379 11.25 -3.55 -4.15
C TYR A 379 10.38 -4.49 -3.31
N PHE A 380 10.60 -4.51 -2.00
CA PHE A 380 9.78 -5.29 -1.07
C PHE A 380 9.68 -4.64 0.30
N GLY A 381 8.46 -4.23 0.67
CA GLY A 381 8.19 -3.49 1.90
C GLY A 381 8.98 -2.19 2.03
N SER A 382 9.22 -1.74 3.27
CA SER A 382 9.89 -0.47 3.55
C SER A 382 10.65 -0.53 4.87
N LYS A 383 11.80 0.15 4.94
CA LYS A 383 12.53 0.39 6.19
C LYS A 383 12.05 1.66 6.92
N PHE A 384 11.04 2.35 6.41
CA PHE A 384 10.59 3.62 6.97
C PHE A 384 9.85 3.42 8.30
N VAL A 385 10.45 3.90 9.39
CA VAL A 385 9.93 3.69 10.74
C VAL A 385 8.91 4.76 11.14
N THR A 386 8.03 4.39 12.07
CA THR A 386 7.05 5.31 12.68
C THR A 386 7.30 5.34 14.18
N VAL A 387 7.48 6.52 14.75
CA VAL A 387 7.67 6.74 16.19
C VAL A 387 6.52 7.59 16.72
N CYS A 388 5.81 7.09 17.74
CA CYS A 388 4.80 7.84 18.46
C CYS A 388 5.34 8.15 19.86
N VAL A 389 5.33 9.42 20.26
CA VAL A 389 5.65 9.85 21.62
C VAL A 389 4.34 10.07 22.37
N THR A 390 4.09 9.30 23.41
CA THR A 390 2.83 9.27 24.17
C THR A 390 3.05 9.19 25.65
#